data_AF-B0W084-F1
#
_entry.id   AF-B0W084-F1
#
_cell.length_a   1.000
_cell.length_b   1.000
_cell.length_c   1.000
_cell.angle_alpha   90.00
_cell.angle_beta   90.00
_cell.angle_gamma   90.00
#
_symmetry.space_group_name_H-M   'P 1'
#
loop_
_entity.id
_entity.type
_entity.pdbx_description
1 polymer ?
#
loop_
_entity_poly.entity_id
_entity_poly.type
_entity_poly.pdbx_seq_one_letter_code
_entity_poly.pdbx_strand_id
1 'polypeptide(L)'
;MELSNVVVLLILGFAGVSCMKPTLINECKKGTPNAERCVLAVAERMRPKIAKGEFPEGFTVPRLDPAFIERLEVTGDPNFIAVFENVTVSGLKAFHVDKLTVHTSDQQISLVTKLDYIHLKGKYTMKSNLKMLPPVDGAGYATLELTNVKVLVRLHYFLIGKKGAKTVRFLPTEFKVMFDGDANFALTNALRGKPDQVTNEAINKMPHEILNKTKPAVQRHLSETFTTIVNHLMEDAERERK
;
A
#
# COMPACT_ATOMS: atom_id res chain seq x y z
N MET A 1 19.91 -47.68 46.26
CA MET A 1 19.34 -46.62 47.11
C MET A 1 19.47 -45.32 46.34
N GLU A 2 18.47 -45.00 45.52
CA GLU A 2 17.28 -44.21 45.91
C GLU A 2 17.63 -42.71 45.81
N LEU A 3 17.27 -42.05 44.71
CA LEU A 3 16.03 -41.27 44.55
C LEU A 3 15.96 -40.02 45.45
N SER A 4 16.45 -38.89 44.93
CA SER A 4 15.76 -37.60 45.00
C SER A 4 16.44 -36.58 44.10
N ASN A 5 15.64 -35.77 43.39
CA ASN A 5 15.99 -34.68 42.47
C ASN A 5 15.98 -35.00 40.96
N VAL A 6 15.13 -35.94 40.56
CA VAL A 6 14.34 -35.79 39.33
C VAL A 6 13.06 -35.07 39.73
N VAL A 7 12.60 -34.11 38.91
CA VAL A 7 11.44 -33.24 39.12
C VAL A 7 11.72 -32.01 39.99
N VAL A 8 12.38 -30.99 39.43
CA VAL A 8 11.97 -29.56 39.50
C VAL A 8 12.86 -28.79 38.50
N LEU A 9 12.23 -28.18 37.49
CA LEU A 9 12.78 -27.31 36.42
C LEU A 9 13.52 -27.96 35.23
N LEU A 10 12.83 -28.92 34.61
CA LEU A 10 12.92 -29.20 33.16
C LEU A 10 11.98 -28.27 32.35
N ILE A 11 11.62 -27.09 32.87
CA ILE A 11 10.62 -26.18 32.28
C ILE A 11 11.00 -24.71 32.57
N LEU A 12 12.06 -24.19 31.97
CA LEU A 12 12.31 -22.75 31.70
C LEU A 12 13.41 -22.71 30.62
N GLY A 13 13.18 -23.24 29.43
CA GLY A 13 12.55 -22.42 28.39
C GLY A 13 13.51 -22.23 27.21
N PHE A 14 14.16 -23.31 26.76
CA PHE A 14 14.58 -23.43 25.37
C PHE A 14 13.31 -23.56 24.52
N ALA A 15 12.70 -22.42 24.22
CA ALA A 15 11.58 -22.31 23.29
C ALA A 15 11.92 -21.23 22.27
N GLY A 16 12.63 -21.67 21.22
CA GLY A 16 12.31 -21.30 19.84
C GLY A 16 12.47 -19.84 19.45
N VAL A 17 13.47 -19.60 18.62
CA VAL A 17 13.36 -18.68 17.49
C VAL A 17 12.07 -19.02 16.73
N SER A 18 10.98 -18.35 17.05
CA SER A 18 9.68 -18.44 16.36
C SER A 18 9.14 -17.02 16.23
N CYS A 19 9.87 -16.19 15.47
CA CYS A 19 9.47 -14.81 15.16
C CYS A 19 8.56 -14.71 13.91
N MET A 20 8.22 -15.86 13.32
CA MET A 20 7.14 -16.01 12.36
C MET A 20 6.26 -17.17 12.84
N LYS A 21 5.08 -16.80 13.31
CA LYS A 21 3.94 -17.71 13.40
C LYS A 21 2.84 -17.15 12.51
N PRO A 22 2.05 -17.99 11.82
CA PRO A 22 0.84 -17.59 11.09
C PRO A 22 -0.35 -17.27 11.98
N THR A 23 -0.07 -16.73 13.17
CA THR A 23 -1.08 -16.47 14.20
C THR A 23 -1.69 -15.09 14.06
N LEU A 24 -1.12 -14.18 13.27
CA LEU A 24 -1.63 -12.81 13.14
C LEU A 24 -3.08 -12.76 12.62
N ILE A 25 -3.52 -13.70 11.80
CA ILE A 25 -4.91 -13.73 11.29
C ILE A 25 -5.81 -14.65 12.12
N ASN A 26 -5.21 -15.63 12.82
CA ASN A 26 -5.92 -16.51 13.75
C ASN A 26 -6.22 -15.85 15.11
N GLU A 27 -5.62 -14.71 15.43
CA GLU A 27 -5.92 -13.96 16.66
C GLU A 27 -7.34 -13.38 16.66
N CYS A 28 -7.91 -13.06 15.50
CA CYS A 28 -9.25 -12.47 15.40
C CYS A 28 -10.29 -13.59 15.22
N LYS A 29 -10.74 -14.19 16.33
CA LYS A 29 -11.85 -15.16 16.31
C LYS A 29 -13.12 -14.50 15.76
N LYS A 30 -13.74 -15.10 14.73
CA LYS A 30 -15.07 -14.68 14.25
C LYS A 30 -16.06 -14.59 15.42
N GLY A 31 -16.76 -13.47 15.55
CA GLY A 31 -17.76 -13.25 16.61
C GLY A 31 -17.20 -12.78 17.97
N THR A 32 -15.91 -12.42 18.06
CA THR A 32 -15.42 -11.72 19.26
C THR A 32 -15.95 -10.27 19.28
N PRO A 33 -16.43 -9.76 20.44
CA PRO A 33 -16.60 -8.33 20.62
C PRO A 33 -15.25 -7.64 20.38
N ASN A 34 -15.20 -6.63 19.50
CA ASN A 34 -14.01 -5.89 19.08
C ASN A 34 -13.10 -6.56 18.03
N ALA A 35 -13.66 -7.18 16.98
CA ALA A 35 -12.89 -7.66 15.83
C ALA A 35 -12.01 -6.56 15.20
N GLU A 36 -12.47 -5.30 15.22
CA GLU A 36 -11.75 -4.12 14.74
C GLU A 36 -10.46 -3.89 15.53
N ARG A 37 -10.51 -3.99 16.86
CA ARG A 37 -9.29 -3.81 17.69
C ARG A 37 -8.26 -4.88 17.39
N CYS A 38 -8.70 -6.12 17.17
CA CYS A 38 -7.82 -7.21 16.81
C CYS A 38 -7.16 -6.97 15.45
N VAL A 39 -7.93 -6.66 14.40
CA VAL A 39 -7.39 -6.43 13.06
C VAL A 39 -6.51 -5.17 13.03
N LEU A 40 -6.83 -4.13 13.81
CA LEU A 40 -5.97 -2.96 13.96
C LEU A 40 -4.64 -3.35 14.62
N ALA A 41 -4.66 -4.09 15.72
CA ALA A 41 -3.43 -4.54 16.38
C ALA A 41 -2.55 -5.39 15.44
N VAL A 42 -3.15 -6.20 14.57
CA VAL A 42 -2.44 -6.95 13.54
C VAL A 42 -1.82 -6.01 12.50
N ALA A 43 -2.58 -5.03 11.99
CA ALA A 43 -2.06 -4.04 11.04
C ALA A 43 -0.90 -3.23 11.64
N GLU A 44 -1.02 -2.80 12.90
CA GLU A 44 0.01 -2.08 13.65
C GLU A 44 1.30 -2.92 13.84
N ARG A 45 1.16 -4.20 14.21
CA ARG A 45 2.30 -5.12 14.33
C ARG A 45 2.96 -5.43 12.99
N MET A 46 2.19 -5.45 11.90
CA MET A 46 2.71 -5.68 10.55
C MET A 46 3.36 -4.43 9.95
N ARG A 47 2.99 -3.21 10.39
CA ARG A 47 3.54 -1.96 9.85
C ARG A 47 5.07 -1.96 9.69
N PRO A 48 5.90 -2.27 10.70
CA PRO A 48 7.35 -2.24 10.54
C PRO A 48 7.88 -3.29 9.55
N LYS A 49 7.23 -4.46 9.46
CA LYS A 49 7.61 -5.53 8.52
C LYS A 49 7.27 -5.15 7.08
N ILE A 50 6.05 -4.65 6.86
CA ILE A 50 5.59 -4.12 5.56
C ILE A 50 6.47 -2.93 5.15
N ALA A 51 6.80 -2.03 6.09
CA ALA A 51 7.65 -0.86 5.84
C ALA A 51 9.00 -1.24 5.21
N LYS A 52 9.64 -2.27 5.76
CA LYS A 52 10.98 -2.71 5.33
C LYS A 52 10.97 -3.74 4.20
N GLY A 53 9.81 -4.29 3.85
CA GLY A 53 9.72 -5.44 2.94
C GLY A 53 10.33 -6.72 3.55
N GLU A 54 10.40 -6.83 4.87
CA GLU A 54 10.97 -7.98 5.58
C GLU A 54 9.90 -9.09 5.69
N PHE A 55 9.95 -10.03 4.75
CA PHE A 55 9.12 -11.24 4.70
C PHE A 55 10.03 -12.47 4.65
N PRO A 56 9.52 -13.69 4.91
CA PRO A 56 10.34 -14.90 4.93
C PRO A 56 11.17 -15.10 3.64
N GLU A 57 12.18 -15.95 3.69
CA GLU A 57 13.05 -16.21 2.54
C GLU A 57 12.25 -16.79 1.35
N GLY A 58 12.46 -16.23 0.16
CA GLY A 58 11.73 -16.58 -1.07
C GLY A 58 10.67 -15.57 -1.50
N PHE A 59 10.43 -14.51 -0.71
CA PHE A 59 9.40 -13.50 -1.01
C PHE A 59 9.99 -12.12 -1.30
N THR A 60 9.65 -11.56 -2.46
CA THR A 60 9.96 -10.17 -2.82
C THR A 60 8.72 -9.33 -2.59
N VAL A 61 8.53 -8.80 -1.37
CA VAL A 61 7.56 -7.72 -1.15
C VAL A 61 8.29 -6.39 -1.36
N PRO A 62 7.81 -5.52 -2.27
CA PRO A 62 8.44 -4.22 -2.46
C PRO A 62 8.43 -3.44 -1.14
N ARG A 63 9.54 -2.77 -0.84
CA ARG A 63 9.61 -1.86 0.32
C ARG A 63 8.46 -0.87 0.23
N LEU A 64 7.78 -0.61 1.35
CA LEU A 64 6.71 0.38 1.37
C LEU A 64 7.27 1.81 1.45
N ASP A 65 8.42 2.01 2.10
CA ASP A 65 8.98 3.35 2.27
C ASP A 65 10.53 3.36 2.25
N PRO A 66 11.17 3.90 1.19
CA PRO A 66 10.52 4.38 -0.02
C PRO A 66 9.96 3.21 -0.86
N ALA A 67 8.74 3.37 -1.39
CA ALA A 67 8.19 2.49 -2.40
C ALA A 67 8.77 2.83 -3.78
N PHE A 68 9.00 1.79 -4.58
CA PHE A 68 9.52 1.92 -5.93
C PHE A 68 8.51 1.42 -6.95
N ILE A 69 8.21 2.25 -7.93
CA ILE A 69 7.35 1.93 -9.06
C ILE A 69 8.21 2.03 -10.32
N GLU A 70 8.49 0.89 -10.93
CA GLU A 70 9.32 0.83 -12.13
C GLU A 70 8.69 1.60 -13.27
N ARG A 71 7.39 1.39 -13.49
CA ARG A 71 6.64 2.04 -14.56
C ARG A 71 5.16 2.19 -14.18
N LEU A 72 4.62 3.37 -14.43
CA LEU A 72 3.19 3.68 -14.30
C LEU A 72 2.71 4.41 -15.54
N GLU A 73 1.76 3.81 -16.25
CA GLU A 73 1.16 4.39 -17.45
C GLU A 73 -0.21 4.99 -17.12
N VAL A 74 -0.38 6.26 -17.44
CA VAL A 74 -1.65 6.96 -17.39
C VAL A 74 -2.16 7.09 -18.81
N THR A 75 -3.01 6.14 -19.18
CA THR A 75 -3.65 6.03 -20.48
C THR A 75 -5.17 5.97 -20.28
N GLY A 76 -5.93 6.35 -21.31
CA GLY A 76 -7.40 6.34 -21.30
C GLY A 76 -8.05 7.70 -21.47
N ASP A 77 -7.29 8.80 -21.37
CA ASP A 77 -7.73 10.14 -21.80
C ASP A 77 -6.85 10.60 -22.97
N PRO A 78 -7.39 10.79 -24.19
CA PRO A 78 -6.61 11.28 -25.33
C PRO A 78 -5.97 12.65 -25.09
N ASN A 79 -6.52 13.45 -24.18
CA ASN A 79 -6.00 14.78 -23.83
C ASN A 79 -4.99 14.74 -22.69
N PHE A 80 -4.75 13.56 -22.09
CA PHE A 80 -3.79 13.40 -21.01
C PHE A 80 -3.16 12.00 -21.06
N ILE A 81 -1.95 11.93 -21.60
CA ILE A 81 -1.15 10.70 -21.66
C ILE A 81 0.13 10.98 -20.88
N ALA A 82 0.43 10.13 -19.90
CA ALA A 82 1.67 10.24 -19.15
C ALA A 82 2.26 8.86 -18.88
N VAL A 83 3.58 8.77 -18.88
CA VAL A 83 4.35 7.61 -18.44
C VAL A 83 5.31 8.09 -17.36
N PHE A 84 5.26 7.45 -16.21
CA PHE A 84 6.20 7.69 -15.12
C PHE A 84 7.08 6.47 -14.94
N GLU A 85 8.37 6.69 -14.76
CA GLU A 85 9.36 5.61 -14.67
C GLU A 85 10.32 5.84 -13.51
N ASN A 86 10.70 4.75 -12.86
CA ASN A 86 11.60 4.75 -11.70
C ASN A 86 11.13 5.72 -10.60
N VAL A 87 9.83 5.68 -10.31
CA VAL A 87 9.24 6.57 -9.30
C VAL A 87 9.56 6.03 -7.92
N THR A 88 10.12 6.90 -7.09
CA THR A 88 10.33 6.67 -5.66
C THR A 88 9.27 7.44 -4.89
N VAL A 89 8.49 6.76 -4.06
CA VAL A 89 7.44 7.33 -3.20
C VAL A 89 7.87 7.19 -1.76
N SER A 90 8.01 8.32 -1.05
CA SER A 90 8.43 8.37 0.36
C SER A 90 7.32 8.92 1.25
N GLY A 91 7.31 8.52 2.53
CA GLY A 91 6.32 8.99 3.52
C GLY A 91 5.18 8.00 3.77
N LEU A 92 5.12 6.89 3.02
CA LEU A 92 4.06 5.88 3.16
C LEU A 92 4.08 5.16 4.52
N LYS A 93 5.23 5.09 5.21
CA LYS A 93 5.31 4.42 6.53
C LYS A 93 4.54 5.16 7.63
N ALA A 94 4.30 6.45 7.46
CA ALA A 94 3.64 7.32 8.43
C ALA A 94 2.11 7.32 8.28
N PHE A 95 1.53 6.29 7.65
CA PHE A 95 0.07 6.20 7.54
C PHE A 95 -0.59 6.02 8.90
N HIS A 96 -1.69 6.74 9.10
CA HIS A 96 -2.59 6.59 10.23
C HIS A 96 -3.83 5.84 9.79
N VAL A 97 -4.32 4.93 10.62
CA VAL A 97 -5.59 4.25 10.41
C VAL A 97 -6.67 5.03 11.15
N ASP A 98 -7.51 5.75 10.41
CA ASP A 98 -8.62 6.53 10.99
C ASP A 98 -9.79 5.62 11.34
N LYS A 99 -10.06 4.62 10.50
CA LYS A 99 -11.19 3.71 10.69
C LYS A 99 -10.88 2.33 10.10
N LEU A 100 -11.31 1.31 10.82
CA LEU A 100 -11.28 -0.07 10.37
C LEU A 100 -12.63 -0.71 10.69
N THR A 101 -13.25 -1.29 9.68
CA THR A 101 -14.54 -1.99 9.81
C THR A 101 -14.41 -3.39 9.24
N VAL A 102 -14.92 -4.39 9.97
CA VAL A 102 -14.92 -5.79 9.54
C VAL A 102 -16.36 -6.26 9.39
N HIS A 103 -16.79 -6.49 8.15
CA HIS A 103 -18.11 -7.04 7.84
C HIS A 103 -17.97 -8.55 7.65
N THR A 104 -18.11 -9.32 8.74
CA THR A 104 -17.90 -10.78 8.69
C THR A 104 -18.96 -11.54 7.91
N SER A 105 -20.17 -11.00 7.78
CA SER A 105 -21.25 -11.56 6.94
C SER A 105 -20.88 -11.47 5.45
N ASP A 106 -20.28 -10.35 5.06
CA ASP A 106 -20.03 -9.98 3.67
C ASP A 106 -18.60 -10.32 3.24
N GLN A 107 -17.83 -10.93 4.14
CA GLN A 107 -16.41 -11.28 3.98
C GLN A 107 -15.60 -10.08 3.47
N GLN A 108 -15.85 -8.91 4.08
CA GLN A 108 -15.27 -7.65 3.68
C GLN A 108 -14.55 -6.98 4.86
N ILE A 109 -13.39 -6.40 4.58
CA ILE A 109 -12.65 -5.55 5.50
C ILE A 109 -12.48 -4.19 4.82
N SER A 110 -12.84 -3.11 5.52
CA SER A 110 -12.66 -1.74 5.03
C SER A 110 -11.73 -0.97 5.96
N LEU A 111 -10.75 -0.29 5.37
CA LEU A 111 -9.76 0.52 6.08
C LEU A 111 -9.77 1.94 5.50
N VAL A 112 -9.85 2.95 6.35
CA VAL A 112 -9.61 4.34 6.00
C VAL A 112 -8.26 4.72 6.59
N THR A 113 -7.32 5.10 5.73
CA THR A 113 -6.02 5.61 6.13
C THR A 113 -5.80 7.04 5.70
N LYS A 114 -4.94 7.73 6.45
CA LYS A 114 -4.48 9.08 6.20
C LYS A 114 -2.96 9.11 6.13
N LEU A 115 -2.43 9.87 5.18
CA LEU A 115 -1.01 10.14 5.00
C LEU A 115 -0.84 11.65 5.05
N ASP A 116 -0.09 12.15 6.05
CA ASP A 116 0.06 13.58 6.25
C ASP A 116 0.96 14.23 5.20
N TYR A 117 2.00 13.51 4.76
CA TYR A 117 2.95 13.97 3.76
C TYR A 117 3.46 12.82 2.90
N ILE A 118 3.44 13.01 1.58
CA ILE A 118 4.02 12.09 0.60
C ILE A 118 4.92 12.91 -0.33
N HIS A 119 6.12 12.38 -0.59
CA HIS A 119 7.05 12.95 -1.57
C HIS A 119 7.36 11.91 -2.64
N LEU A 120 7.12 12.27 -3.89
CA LEU A 120 7.37 11.45 -5.06
C LEU A 120 8.47 12.09 -5.90
N LYS A 121 9.38 11.27 -6.42
CA LYS A 121 10.35 11.69 -7.44
C LYS A 121 10.54 10.62 -8.48
N GLY A 122 10.69 10.98 -9.75
CA GLY A 122 10.89 10.02 -10.83
C GLY A 122 11.08 10.68 -12.19
N LYS A 123 11.21 9.85 -13.23
CA LYS A 123 11.18 10.31 -14.61
C LYS A 123 9.73 10.38 -15.09
N TYR A 124 9.43 11.34 -15.95
CA TYR A 124 8.14 11.43 -16.61
C TYR A 124 8.31 11.71 -18.10
N THR A 125 7.36 11.22 -18.88
CA THR A 125 7.07 11.67 -20.24
C THR A 125 5.58 11.95 -20.29
N MET A 126 5.18 13.17 -20.66
CA MET A 126 3.78 13.59 -20.61
C MET A 126 3.41 14.41 -21.82
N LYS A 127 2.22 14.09 -22.37
CA LYS A 127 1.51 14.88 -23.35
C LYS A 127 0.12 15.20 -22.83
N SER A 128 -0.14 16.49 -22.62
CA SER A 128 -1.38 17.00 -22.04
C SER A 128 -1.88 18.18 -22.84
N ASN A 129 -3.18 18.19 -23.14
CA ASN A 129 -3.90 19.30 -23.75
C ASN A 129 -5.21 19.56 -22.98
N LEU A 130 -5.08 19.71 -21.66
CA LEU A 130 -6.21 20.03 -20.80
C LEU A 130 -6.58 21.50 -20.96
N LYS A 131 -7.83 21.80 -21.35
CA LYS A 131 -8.28 23.17 -21.68
C LYS A 131 -8.00 24.23 -20.62
N MET A 132 -7.93 23.83 -19.35
CA MET A 132 -7.71 24.75 -18.23
C MET A 132 -6.22 24.94 -17.90
N LEU A 133 -5.34 24.05 -18.35
CA LEU A 133 -3.91 24.08 -18.06
C LEU A 133 -3.12 24.41 -19.33
N PRO A 134 -1.90 24.97 -19.21
CA PRO A 134 -0.99 25.02 -20.34
C PRO A 134 -0.75 23.62 -20.89
N PRO A 135 -0.60 23.47 -22.22
CA PRO A 135 -0.24 22.19 -22.79
C PRO A 135 1.13 21.78 -22.27
N VAL A 136 1.28 20.48 -22.03
CA VAL A 136 2.56 19.85 -21.69
C VAL A 136 2.90 18.89 -22.81
N ASP A 137 4.10 19.01 -23.35
CA ASP A 137 4.69 18.06 -24.29
C ASP A 137 6.17 18.00 -23.95
N GLY A 138 6.47 17.14 -22.99
CA GLY A 138 7.72 17.22 -22.23
C GLY A 138 8.12 15.89 -21.62
N ALA A 139 9.42 15.74 -21.44
CA ALA A 139 10.03 14.61 -20.76
C ALA A 139 11.20 15.09 -19.90
N GLY A 140 11.29 14.58 -18.69
CA GLY A 140 12.28 15.00 -17.71
C GLY A 140 12.07 14.36 -16.36
N TYR A 141 12.43 15.08 -15.30
CA TYR A 141 12.23 14.68 -13.91
C TYR A 141 11.01 15.39 -13.32
N ALA A 142 10.24 14.64 -12.54
CA ALA A 142 9.11 15.13 -11.78
C ALA A 142 9.38 14.93 -10.29
N THR A 143 9.09 15.96 -9.51
CA THR A 143 8.89 15.88 -8.07
C THR A 143 7.45 16.27 -7.76
N LEU A 144 6.82 15.59 -6.81
CA LEU A 144 5.48 15.89 -6.33
C LEU A 144 5.45 15.76 -4.81
N GLU A 145 5.04 16.84 -4.16
CA GLU A 145 4.72 16.86 -2.73
C GLU A 145 3.21 16.86 -2.56
N LEU A 146 2.70 16.00 -1.71
CA LEU A 146 1.28 15.90 -1.36
C LEU A 146 1.13 15.98 0.15
N THR A 147 0.16 16.75 0.61
CA THR A 147 -0.29 16.73 2.01
C THR A 147 -1.68 16.14 2.13
N ASN A 148 -1.98 15.55 3.30
CA ASN A 148 -3.32 15.08 3.67
C ASN A 148 -3.98 14.21 2.58
N VAL A 149 -3.33 13.11 2.23
CA VAL A 149 -3.88 12.10 1.32
C VAL A 149 -4.66 11.08 2.13
N LYS A 150 -5.93 10.86 1.76
CA LYS A 150 -6.76 9.81 2.35
C LYS A 150 -6.93 8.66 1.38
N VAL A 151 -6.87 7.44 1.91
CA VAL A 151 -7.03 6.21 1.13
C VAL A 151 -8.07 5.34 1.81
N LEU A 152 -9.14 5.04 1.08
CA LEU A 152 -10.05 3.97 1.46
C LEU A 152 -9.63 2.69 0.74
N VAL A 153 -9.41 1.64 1.52
CA VAL A 153 -9.08 0.30 1.04
C VAL A 153 -10.24 -0.63 1.39
N ARG A 154 -10.76 -1.38 0.42
CA ARG A 154 -11.72 -2.45 0.68
C ARG A 154 -11.18 -3.77 0.18
N LEU A 155 -11.07 -4.71 1.10
CA LEU A 155 -10.65 -6.08 0.84
C LEU A 155 -11.89 -6.96 0.88
N HIS A 156 -12.11 -7.73 -0.18
CA HIS A 156 -13.06 -8.83 -0.17
C HIS A 156 -12.29 -10.13 -0.15
N TYR A 157 -12.68 -11.04 0.74
CA TYR A 157 -12.01 -12.34 0.86
C TYR A 157 -13.00 -13.49 0.75
N PHE A 158 -12.49 -14.66 0.41
CA PHE A 158 -13.23 -15.91 0.39
C PHE A 158 -12.36 -17.05 0.89
N LEU A 159 -12.98 -18.17 1.25
CA LEU A 159 -12.29 -19.34 1.79
C LEU A 159 -12.20 -20.44 0.73
N ILE A 160 -10.99 -20.90 0.42
CA ILE A 160 -10.73 -22.05 -0.46
C ILE A 160 -10.28 -23.25 0.38
N GLY A 161 -10.74 -24.47 0.07
CA GLY A 161 -10.23 -25.71 0.66
C GLY A 161 -11.29 -26.63 1.30
N LYS A 162 -10.86 -27.81 1.78
CA LYS A 162 -11.71 -28.83 2.41
C LYS A 162 -11.85 -28.59 3.93
N LYS A 163 -12.87 -29.20 4.57
CA LYS A 163 -13.08 -29.13 6.04
C LYS A 163 -11.78 -29.49 6.78
N GLY A 164 -11.18 -28.51 7.46
CA GLY A 164 -9.94 -28.65 8.25
C GLY A 164 -8.76 -27.80 7.77
N ALA A 165 -8.71 -27.42 6.48
CA ALA A 165 -7.67 -26.57 5.91
C ALA A 165 -8.31 -25.57 4.93
N LYS A 166 -8.70 -24.40 5.43
CA LYS A 166 -9.29 -23.31 4.64
C LYS A 166 -8.30 -22.15 4.49
N THR A 167 -7.96 -21.84 3.25
CA THR A 167 -7.14 -20.69 2.84
C THR A 167 -8.00 -19.47 2.66
N VAL A 168 -7.57 -18.35 3.24
CA VAL A 168 -8.14 -17.04 2.91
C VAL A 168 -7.53 -16.59 1.59
N ARG A 169 -8.36 -16.21 0.62
CA ARG A 169 -7.95 -15.54 -0.60
C ARG A 169 -8.68 -14.22 -0.74
N PHE A 170 -7.99 -13.23 -1.27
CA PHE A 170 -8.52 -11.91 -1.53
C PHE A 170 -8.81 -11.73 -3.02
N LEU A 171 -9.98 -11.16 -3.31
CA LEU A 171 -10.31 -10.59 -4.61
C LEU A 171 -9.48 -9.31 -4.85
N PRO A 172 -9.44 -8.78 -6.09
CA PRO A 172 -8.82 -7.49 -6.37
C PRO A 172 -9.29 -6.43 -5.36
N THR A 173 -8.33 -5.87 -4.62
CA THR A 173 -8.58 -4.93 -3.54
C THR A 173 -9.03 -3.59 -4.12
N GLU A 174 -10.10 -3.01 -3.60
CA GLU A 174 -10.55 -1.69 -4.05
C GLU A 174 -9.77 -0.59 -3.34
N PHE A 175 -9.21 0.33 -4.12
CA PHE A 175 -8.60 1.56 -3.60
C PHE A 175 -9.39 2.76 -4.07
N LYS A 176 -9.69 3.69 -3.16
CA LYS A 176 -10.18 5.03 -3.48
C LYS A 176 -9.27 6.05 -2.81
N VAL A 177 -8.55 6.79 -3.64
CA VAL A 177 -7.61 7.84 -3.19
C VAL A 177 -8.29 9.20 -3.22
N MET A 178 -8.09 10.01 -2.19
CA MET A 178 -8.61 11.37 -2.07
C MET A 178 -7.43 12.28 -1.71
N PHE A 179 -7.23 13.32 -2.52
CA PHE A 179 -6.19 14.32 -2.33
C PHE A 179 -6.85 15.54 -1.66
N ASP A 180 -6.90 15.54 -0.32
CA ASP A 180 -7.63 16.55 0.46
C ASP A 180 -6.74 17.74 0.87
N GLY A 181 -5.42 17.62 0.77
CA GLY A 181 -4.46 18.69 1.06
C GLY A 181 -3.82 19.28 -0.18
N ASP A 182 -2.71 19.98 0.05
CA ASP A 182 -1.94 20.68 -0.96
C ASP A 182 -1.17 19.70 -1.86
N ALA A 183 -0.95 20.14 -3.09
CA ALA A 183 -0.18 19.42 -4.09
C ALA A 183 0.76 20.39 -4.81
N ASN A 184 2.06 20.07 -4.82
CA ASN A 184 3.07 20.89 -5.48
C ASN A 184 3.91 20.04 -6.44
N PHE A 185 3.82 20.39 -7.73
CA PHE A 185 4.59 19.78 -8.80
C PHE A 185 5.84 20.61 -9.11
N ALA A 186 6.96 19.91 -9.27
CA ALA A 186 8.15 20.45 -9.91
C ALA A 186 8.55 19.54 -11.08
N LEU A 187 8.31 20.02 -12.30
CA LEU A 187 8.62 19.34 -13.55
C LEU A 187 9.77 20.05 -14.25
N THR A 188 10.74 19.29 -14.73
CA THR A 188 11.77 19.80 -15.65
C THR A 188 11.37 19.53 -17.09
N ASN A 189 11.64 20.46 -18.00
CA ASN A 189 11.40 20.32 -19.44
C ASN A 189 9.95 19.94 -19.79
N ALA A 190 8.98 20.55 -19.11
CA ALA A 190 7.55 20.29 -19.32
C ALA A 190 7.00 20.93 -20.60
N LEU A 191 7.57 22.05 -21.03
CA LEU A 191 7.18 22.70 -22.27
C LEU A 191 8.41 23.25 -22.99
N ARG A 192 8.66 22.74 -24.20
CA ARG A 192 9.84 23.10 -24.99
C ARG A 192 9.93 24.63 -25.20
N GLY A 193 11.09 25.20 -24.88
CA GLY A 193 11.37 26.63 -25.06
C GLY A 193 10.74 27.54 -24.01
N LYS A 194 10.13 26.99 -22.95
CA LYS A 194 9.68 27.75 -21.78
C LYS A 194 10.52 27.39 -20.55
N PRO A 195 10.85 28.36 -19.69
CA PRO A 195 11.48 28.05 -18.41
C PRO A 195 10.58 27.16 -17.55
N ASP A 196 11.19 26.22 -16.82
CA ASP A 196 10.48 25.31 -15.93
C ASP A 196 9.64 26.04 -14.89
N GLN A 197 10.16 27.14 -14.33
CA GLN A 197 9.44 27.98 -13.36
C GLN A 197 8.07 28.42 -13.89
N VAL A 198 8.01 28.96 -15.10
CA VAL A 198 6.76 29.46 -15.70
C VAL A 198 5.75 28.33 -15.89
N THR A 199 6.22 27.15 -16.28
CA THR A 199 5.35 25.99 -16.51
C THR A 199 4.84 25.42 -15.18
N ASN A 200 5.70 25.30 -14.17
CA ASN A 200 5.35 24.83 -12.84
C ASN A 200 4.40 25.79 -12.11
N GLU A 201 4.63 27.10 -12.19
CA GLU A 201 3.72 28.12 -11.64
C GLU A 201 2.31 27.98 -12.23
N ALA A 202 2.20 27.71 -13.53
CA ALA A 202 0.91 27.54 -14.18
C ALA A 202 0.24 26.20 -13.85
N ILE A 203 1.01 25.10 -13.79
CA ILE A 203 0.50 23.78 -13.37
C ILE A 203 -0.01 23.81 -11.93
N ASN A 204 0.75 24.43 -11.03
CA ASN A 204 0.41 24.52 -9.60
C ASN A 204 -0.75 25.48 -9.28
N LYS A 205 -1.35 26.15 -10.29
CA LYS A 205 -2.64 26.84 -10.10
C LYS A 205 -3.81 25.86 -9.98
N MET A 206 -3.71 24.67 -10.60
CA MET A 206 -4.74 23.63 -10.56
C MET A 206 -4.11 22.23 -10.48
N PRO A 207 -3.33 21.94 -9.42
CA PRO A 207 -2.60 20.69 -9.31
C PRO A 207 -3.54 19.47 -9.22
N HIS A 208 -4.72 19.65 -8.62
CA HIS A 208 -5.72 18.60 -8.49
C HIS A 208 -6.30 18.13 -9.84
N GLU A 209 -6.29 18.96 -10.89
CA GLU A 209 -6.71 18.53 -12.22
C GLU A 209 -5.78 17.43 -12.76
N ILE A 210 -4.46 17.61 -12.59
CA ILE A 210 -3.47 16.60 -12.98
C ILE A 210 -3.62 15.36 -12.09
N LEU A 211 -3.73 15.53 -10.77
CA LEU A 211 -3.90 14.40 -9.84
C LEU A 211 -5.14 13.56 -10.16
N ASN A 212 -6.25 14.20 -10.53
CA ASN A 212 -7.48 13.50 -10.88
C ASN A 212 -7.34 12.70 -12.18
N LYS A 213 -6.50 13.14 -13.12
CA LYS A 213 -6.18 12.39 -14.35
C LYS A 213 -5.30 11.18 -14.08
N THR A 214 -4.37 11.25 -13.13
CA THR A 214 -3.47 10.13 -12.78
C THR A 214 -4.10 9.13 -11.81
N LYS A 215 -5.07 9.57 -10.99
CA LYS A 215 -5.73 8.78 -9.94
C LYS A 215 -6.20 7.39 -10.36
N PRO A 216 -6.85 7.16 -11.52
CA PRO A 216 -7.29 5.82 -11.91
C PRO A 216 -6.14 4.83 -12.09
N ALA A 217 -5.04 5.27 -12.70
CA ALA A 217 -3.84 4.44 -12.89
C ALA A 217 -3.19 4.10 -11.54
N VAL A 218 -3.09 5.10 -10.65
CA VAL A 218 -2.57 4.90 -9.28
C VAL A 218 -3.42 3.89 -8.51
N GLN A 219 -4.75 4.02 -8.53
CA GLN A 219 -5.65 3.09 -7.85
C GLN A 219 -5.55 1.66 -8.39
N ARG A 220 -5.38 1.50 -9.71
CA ARG A 220 -5.18 0.19 -10.33
C ARG A 220 -3.85 -0.44 -9.87
N HIS A 221 -2.77 0.32 -9.94
CA HIS A 221 -1.46 -0.14 -9.50
C HIS A 221 -1.48 -0.57 -8.02
N LEU A 222 -2.07 0.26 -7.14
CA LEU A 222 -2.25 -0.09 -5.72
C LEU A 222 -3.08 -1.37 -5.55
N SER A 223 -4.18 -1.53 -6.31
CA SER A 223 -5.02 -2.72 -6.27
C SER A 223 -4.23 -3.99 -6.61
N GLU A 224 -3.51 -3.98 -7.72
CA GLU A 224 -2.72 -5.12 -8.20
C GLU A 224 -1.59 -5.47 -7.22
N THR A 225 -0.79 -4.48 -6.83
CA THR A 225 0.33 -4.67 -5.91
C THR A 225 -0.15 -5.17 -4.55
N PHE A 226 -1.16 -4.53 -3.96
CA PHE A 226 -1.64 -4.89 -2.63
C PHE A 226 -2.31 -6.27 -2.62
N THR A 227 -3.13 -6.57 -3.63
CA THR A 227 -3.78 -7.89 -3.76
C THR A 227 -2.76 -9.01 -3.87
N THR A 228 -1.69 -8.79 -4.63
CA THR A 228 -0.57 -9.74 -4.77
C THR A 228 0.10 -9.98 -3.42
N ILE A 229 0.44 -8.90 -2.69
CA ILE A 229 1.07 -8.99 -1.38
C ILE A 229 0.17 -9.76 -0.40
N VAL A 230 -1.08 -9.35 -0.22
CA VAL A 230 -1.94 -9.99 0.80
C VAL A 230 -2.23 -11.45 0.48
N ASN A 231 -2.40 -11.81 -0.80
CA ASN A 231 -2.63 -13.21 -1.17
C ASN A 231 -1.41 -14.09 -0.92
N HIS A 232 -0.19 -13.61 -1.22
CA HIS A 232 1.03 -14.35 -0.89
C HIS A 232 1.19 -14.53 0.63
N LEU A 233 0.94 -13.49 1.42
CA LEU A 233 0.98 -13.60 2.88
C LEU A 233 0.01 -14.64 3.44
N MET A 234 -1.17 -14.80 2.83
CA MET A 234 -2.08 -15.87 3.22
C MET A 234 -1.54 -17.26 2.90
N GLU A 235 -0.90 -17.44 1.74
CA GLU A 235 -0.32 -18.74 1.35
C GLU A 235 0.78 -19.17 2.31
N ASP A 236 1.68 -18.26 2.69
CA ASP A 236 2.80 -18.55 3.56
C ASP A 236 2.34 -18.94 4.96
N ALA A 237 1.33 -18.21 5.43
CA ALA A 237 0.65 -18.49 6.68
C ALA A 237 0.04 -19.91 6.74
N GLU A 238 -0.22 -20.56 5.60
CA GLU A 238 -0.65 -21.95 5.57
C GLU A 238 0.50 -22.94 5.55
N ARG A 239 1.61 -22.63 4.87
CA ARG A 239 2.77 -23.52 4.78
C ARG A 239 3.38 -23.78 6.15
N GLU A 240 3.49 -22.73 6.98
CA GLU A 240 3.95 -22.82 8.36
C GLU A 240 3.00 -23.60 9.30
N ARG A 241 1.77 -23.92 8.88
CA ARG A 241 0.83 -24.75 9.67
C ARG A 241 0.92 -26.25 9.36
N LYS A 242 1.58 -26.63 8.27
CA LYS A 242 1.79 -28.03 7.88
C LYS A 242 3.13 -28.52 8.43
#